data_AF-A0A944ZFS1-F1
#
_entry.id   AF-A0A944ZFS1-F1
#
_cell.length_a   1.000
_cell.length_b   1.000
_cell.length_c   1.000
_cell.angle_alpha   90.00
_cell.angle_beta   90.00
_cell.angle_gamma   90.00
#
_symmetry.space_group_name_H-M   'P 1'
#
loop_
_entity.id
_entity.type
_entity.pdbx_description
1 polymer ?
#
loop_
_entity_poly.entity_id
_entity_poly.type
_entity_poly.pdbx_seq_one_letter_code
_entity_poly.pdbx_strand_id
1 'polypeptide(L)'
;MSQSEPFDSVINQLRPARKTGYGSITLLIQNAGRGESIHQEYLWKAVLVTLRETAARVLATFPNSSIEDPDELINGVYEKLQVRMGNDEIADRHHFFATACTHFRWAMLDEFKKRRVDFMPDVPDVVQLPDDHYAADHEMLQFVMSKLGSLDDSLQCIVNGHLLLDMTFAEISREYDIPLSTAYDRFQTAIELLRQQVSRGDEGN
;
A
#
# COMPACT_ATOMS: atom_id res chain seq x y z
N MET A 1 -5.89 14.30 -25.64
CA MET A 1 -5.17 13.96 -24.40
C MET A 1 -5.41 12.48 -24.19
N SER A 2 -4.38 11.62 -24.26
CA SER A 2 -4.58 10.19 -24.01
C SER A 2 -5.07 10.02 -22.57
N GLN A 3 -6.25 9.43 -22.41
CA GLN A 3 -6.69 8.98 -21.09
C GLN A 3 -5.68 7.93 -20.62
N SER A 4 -5.15 8.09 -19.42
CA SER A 4 -4.27 7.09 -18.80
C SER A 4 -5.07 5.80 -18.62
N GLU A 5 -4.49 4.64 -18.93
CA GLU A 5 -5.12 3.36 -18.63
C GLU A 5 -5.44 3.27 -17.11
N PRO A 6 -6.53 2.60 -16.70
CA PRO A 6 -6.92 2.50 -15.28
C PRO A 6 -5.79 2.00 -14.37
N PHE A 7 -4.98 1.06 -14.86
CA PHE A 7 -3.82 0.57 -14.12
C PHE A 7 -2.78 1.66 -13.85
N ASP A 8 -2.42 2.45 -14.87
CA ASP A 8 -1.48 3.56 -14.72
C ASP A 8 -2.04 4.68 -13.84
N SER A 9 -3.35 4.93 -13.92
CA SER A 9 -4.05 5.84 -13.03
C SER A 9 -3.84 5.42 -11.57
N VAL A 10 -4.18 4.17 -11.24
CA VAL A 10 -4.05 3.62 -9.88
C VAL A 10 -2.62 3.62 -9.38
N ILE A 11 -1.66 3.12 -10.17
CA ILE A 11 -0.25 3.08 -9.75
C ILE A 11 0.29 4.50 -9.50
N ASN A 12 -0.05 5.47 -10.33
CA ASN A 12 0.39 6.85 -10.15
C ASN A 12 -0.27 7.53 -8.93
N GLN A 13 -1.50 7.18 -8.58
CA GLN A 13 -2.17 7.70 -7.38
C GLN A 13 -1.63 7.07 -6.09
N LEU A 14 -1.21 5.80 -6.15
CA LEU A 14 -0.53 5.14 -5.04
C LEU A 14 0.88 5.68 -4.81
N ARG A 15 1.54 6.16 -5.86
CA ARG A 15 2.92 6.63 -5.77
C ARG A 15 3.07 7.78 -4.76
N PRO A 16 4.21 7.81 -4.05
CA PRO A 16 4.60 8.92 -3.20
C PRO A 16 4.56 10.26 -3.94
N ALA A 17 4.02 11.29 -3.29
CA ALA A 17 4.10 12.66 -3.80
C ALA A 17 5.54 13.21 -3.73
N ARG A 18 6.38 12.67 -2.83
CA ARG A 18 7.74 13.14 -2.61
C ARG A 18 8.73 12.55 -3.62
N LYS A 19 9.53 13.42 -4.24
CA LYS A 19 10.57 13.04 -5.22
C LYS A 19 11.96 12.85 -4.62
N THR A 20 12.22 13.36 -3.42
CA THR A 20 13.55 13.32 -2.77
C THR A 20 13.46 12.80 -1.34
N GLY A 21 14.45 11.99 -0.97
CA GLY A 21 14.51 11.29 0.32
C GLY A 21 15.00 12.20 1.44
N TYR A 22 14.06 12.91 2.07
CA TYR A 22 14.19 13.53 3.38
C TYR A 22 12.90 13.34 4.22
N GLY A 23 12.14 12.28 3.95
CA GLY A 23 10.93 11.95 4.70
C GLY A 23 11.22 11.34 6.08
N SER A 24 10.25 11.44 7.00
CA SER A 24 10.40 11.08 8.43
C SER A 24 10.94 9.67 8.68
N ILE A 25 10.62 8.70 7.82
CA ILE A 25 11.03 7.31 7.96
C ILE A 25 12.54 7.11 7.83
N THR A 26 13.26 7.85 6.97
CA THR A 26 14.69 7.59 6.71
C THR A 26 15.61 8.00 7.86
N LEU A 27 15.35 9.16 8.47
CA LEU A 27 16.07 9.59 9.66
C LEU A 27 15.76 8.66 10.85
N LEU A 28 14.52 8.17 10.94
CA LEU A 28 14.11 7.24 12.00
C LEU A 28 14.65 5.82 11.77
N ILE A 29 14.76 5.36 10.52
CA ILE A 29 15.44 4.12 10.11
C ILE A 29 16.92 4.16 10.48
N GLN A 30 17.60 5.28 10.20
CA GLN A 30 19.02 5.45 10.51
C GLN A 30 19.29 5.53 12.01
N ASN A 31 18.42 6.19 12.78
CA ASN A 31 18.54 6.27 14.24
C ASN A 31 18.20 4.93 14.92
N ALA A 32 17.22 4.18 14.40
CA ALA A 32 16.90 2.82 14.86
C ALA A 32 18.02 1.79 14.62
N GLY A 33 18.83 2.01 13.58
CA GLY A 33 19.99 1.15 13.27
C GLY A 33 21.14 1.21 14.31
N ARG A 34 21.08 2.11 15.30
CA ARG A 34 22.11 2.22 16.36
C ARG A 34 21.87 1.33 17.58
N GLY A 35 20.77 0.54 17.60
CA GLY A 35 20.57 -0.55 18.56
C GLY A 35 19.97 -0.16 19.90
N GLU A 36 19.45 1.06 20.06
CA GLU A 36 18.70 1.43 21.27
C GLU A 36 17.21 1.11 21.08
N SER A 37 16.61 0.37 22.03
CA SER A 37 15.20 -0.06 21.99
C SER A 37 14.22 1.09 21.79
N ILE A 38 14.56 2.26 22.32
CA ILE A 38 13.82 3.52 22.17
C ILE A 38 13.68 3.92 20.69
N HIS A 39 14.72 3.71 19.88
CA HIS A 39 14.68 4.07 18.46
C HIS A 39 13.86 3.11 17.59
N GLN A 40 13.70 1.85 18.00
CA GLN A 40 12.80 0.90 17.33
C GLN A 40 11.34 1.30 17.50
N GLU A 41 10.94 1.72 18.70
CA GLU A 41 9.57 2.18 18.96
C GLU A 41 9.21 3.42 18.12
N TYR A 42 10.15 4.37 18.00
CA TYR A 42 9.96 5.53 17.13
C TYR A 42 9.82 5.16 15.66
N LEU A 43 10.58 4.17 15.19
CA LEU A 43 10.47 3.67 13.83
C LEU A 43 9.11 2.99 13.57
N TRP A 44 8.64 2.16 14.49
CA TRP A 44 7.33 1.52 14.37
C TRP A 44 6.20 2.54 14.31
N LYS A 45 6.24 3.55 15.19
CA LYS A 45 5.28 4.67 15.15
C LYS A 45 5.31 5.41 13.81
N ALA A 46 6.50 5.65 13.25
CA ALA A 46 6.62 6.32 11.97
C ALA A 46 5.99 5.51 10.82
N VAL A 47 6.20 4.20 10.79
CA VAL A 47 5.58 3.31 9.81
C VAL A 47 4.05 3.40 9.86
N LEU A 48 3.47 3.38 11.06
CA LEU A 48 2.02 3.47 11.23
C LEU A 48 1.47 4.83 10.80
N VAL A 49 2.18 5.92 11.12
CA VAL A 49 1.82 7.26 10.64
C VAL A 49 1.82 7.32 9.12
N THR A 50 2.85 6.76 8.47
CA THR A 50 2.94 6.75 7.01
C THR A 50 1.88 5.87 6.35
N LEU A 51 1.56 4.70 6.93
CA LEU A 51 0.46 3.86 6.44
C LEU A 51 -0.88 4.58 6.55
N ARG A 52 -1.10 5.34 7.62
CA ARG A 52 -2.30 6.18 7.77
C ARG A 52 -2.38 7.30 6.73
N GLU A 53 -1.29 8.01 6.51
CA GLU A 53 -1.23 9.05 5.47
C GLU A 53 -1.51 8.45 4.08
N THR A 54 -0.99 7.25 3.83
CA THR A 54 -1.27 6.50 2.60
C THR A 54 -2.74 6.10 2.51
N ALA A 55 -3.33 5.58 3.58
CA ALA A 55 -4.76 5.25 3.64
C ALA A 55 -5.62 6.48 3.34
N ALA A 56 -5.38 7.59 4.04
CA ALA A 56 -6.11 8.85 3.84
C ALA A 56 -6.01 9.34 2.39
N ARG A 57 -4.82 9.28 1.78
CA ARG A 57 -4.62 9.63 0.37
C ARG A 57 -5.43 8.71 -0.55
N VAL A 58 -5.35 7.41 -0.36
CA VAL A 58 -6.08 6.43 -1.17
C VAL A 58 -7.59 6.65 -1.04
N LEU A 59 -8.11 6.76 0.17
CA LEU A 59 -9.55 6.93 0.40
C LEU A 59 -10.08 8.27 -0.13
N ALA A 60 -9.29 9.33 -0.05
CA ALA A 60 -9.66 10.62 -0.65
C ALA A 60 -9.65 10.60 -2.18
N THR A 61 -8.76 9.81 -2.81
CA THR A 61 -8.62 9.78 -4.27
C THR A 61 -9.61 8.83 -4.93
N PHE A 62 -10.01 7.76 -4.23
CA PHE A 62 -11.03 6.81 -4.67
C PHE A 62 -12.26 6.92 -3.77
N PRO A 63 -13.06 8.01 -3.88
CA PRO A 63 -14.20 8.27 -3.03
C PRO A 63 -15.32 7.25 -3.29
N ASN A 64 -15.24 6.12 -2.61
CA ASN A 64 -16.32 5.12 -2.56
C ASN A 64 -16.30 4.31 -1.24
N SER A 65 -15.56 4.79 -0.24
CA SER A 65 -15.36 4.12 1.04
C SER A 65 -16.40 4.54 2.07
N SER A 66 -17.00 3.57 2.77
CA SER A 66 -17.74 3.78 4.03
C SER A 66 -16.83 4.19 5.20
N ILE A 67 -15.54 4.39 4.94
CA ILE A 67 -14.54 4.78 5.92
C ILE A 67 -14.67 6.29 6.13
N GLU A 68 -15.34 6.68 7.20
CA GLU A 68 -15.36 8.06 7.67
C GLU A 68 -14.01 8.44 8.29
N ASP A 69 -13.26 7.46 8.81
CA ASP A 69 -12.02 7.69 9.56
C ASP A 69 -10.88 6.69 9.22
N PRO A 70 -9.83 7.14 8.48
CA PRO A 70 -8.61 6.37 8.25
C PRO A 70 -7.89 5.91 9.53
N ASP A 71 -8.12 6.56 10.68
CA ASP A 71 -7.54 6.13 11.96
C ASP A 71 -8.08 4.77 12.40
N GLU A 72 -9.35 4.44 12.16
CA GLU A 72 -9.95 3.17 12.56
C GLU A 72 -9.28 1.97 11.85
N LEU A 73 -9.05 2.11 10.54
CA LEU A 73 -8.36 1.10 9.74
C LEU A 73 -6.95 0.82 10.28
N ILE A 74 -6.22 1.88 10.61
CA ILE A 74 -4.83 1.79 11.07
C ILE A 74 -4.75 1.30 12.51
N ASN A 75 -5.72 1.63 13.37
CA ASN A 75 -5.82 1.07 14.71
C ASN A 75 -5.93 -0.46 14.66
N GLY A 76 -6.76 -1.01 13.77
CA GLY A 76 -6.84 -2.46 13.56
C GLY A 76 -5.53 -3.08 13.05
N VAL A 77 -4.77 -2.37 12.21
CA VAL A 77 -3.42 -2.81 11.78
C VAL A 77 -2.44 -2.78 12.95
N TYR A 78 -2.48 -1.73 13.77
CA TYR A 78 -1.62 -1.56 14.93
C TYR A 78 -1.84 -2.66 15.98
N GLU A 79 -3.10 -2.96 16.31
CA GLU A 79 -3.44 -4.03 17.28
C GLU A 79 -2.87 -5.38 16.84
N LYS A 80 -3.04 -5.74 15.56
CA LYS A 80 -2.48 -6.98 14.99
C LYS A 80 -0.95 -7.02 15.07
N LEU A 81 -0.29 -5.89 14.81
CA LEU A 81 1.17 -5.78 14.92
C LEU A 81 1.63 -5.88 16.38
N GLN A 82 0.95 -5.21 17.32
CA GLN A 82 1.28 -5.22 18.74
C GLN A 82 1.22 -6.63 19.33
N VAL A 83 0.20 -7.41 18.97
CA VAL A 83 0.09 -8.83 19.39
C VAL A 83 1.29 -9.64 18.90
N ARG A 84 1.68 -9.50 17.63
CA ARG A 84 2.82 -10.23 17.06
C ARG A 84 4.15 -9.81 17.67
N MET A 85 4.33 -8.54 17.94
CA MET A 85 5.52 -8.01 18.63
C MET A 85 5.61 -8.52 20.07
N GLY A 86 4.47 -8.58 20.79
CA GLY A 86 4.42 -9.16 22.14
C GLY A 86 4.69 -10.66 22.21
N ASN A 87 4.53 -11.37 21.08
CA ASN A 87 4.81 -12.79 20.93
C ASN A 87 6.22 -13.08 20.36
N ASP A 88 7.10 -12.08 20.22
CA ASP A 88 8.42 -12.19 19.58
C ASP A 88 8.37 -12.75 18.13
N GLU A 89 7.24 -12.59 17.43
CA GLU A 89 7.09 -13.03 16.04
C GLU A 89 7.76 -12.07 15.05
N ILE A 90 8.16 -10.88 15.48
CA ILE A 90 8.85 -9.89 14.64
C ILE A 90 10.37 -10.03 14.85
N ALA A 91 11.00 -10.73 13.92
CA ALA A 91 12.43 -11.05 13.96
C ALA A 91 13.34 -9.83 13.77
N ASP A 92 12.99 -8.94 12.84
CA ASP A 92 13.80 -7.77 12.50
C ASP A 92 12.94 -6.65 11.87
N ARG A 93 13.61 -5.57 11.47
CA ARG A 93 12.99 -4.40 10.86
C ARG A 93 12.33 -4.70 9.50
N HIS A 94 12.95 -5.51 8.66
CA HIS A 94 12.41 -5.88 7.36
C HIS A 94 11.16 -6.74 7.52
N HIS A 95 11.19 -7.67 8.47
CA HIS A 95 10.04 -8.48 8.84
C HIS A 95 8.89 -7.61 9.39
N PHE A 96 9.20 -6.60 10.20
CA PHE A 96 8.19 -5.62 10.64
C PHE A 96 7.56 -4.87 9.45
N PHE A 97 8.37 -4.34 8.53
CA PHE A 97 7.85 -3.61 7.35
C PHE A 97 6.97 -4.49 6.47
N ALA A 98 7.42 -5.72 6.18
CA ALA A 98 6.66 -6.66 5.37
C ALA A 98 5.33 -7.05 6.05
N THR A 99 5.36 -7.29 7.36
CA THR A 99 4.18 -7.64 8.16
C THR A 99 3.19 -6.48 8.22
N ALA A 100 3.67 -5.26 8.48
CA ALA A 100 2.84 -4.06 8.52
C ALA A 100 2.16 -3.78 7.17
N CYS A 101 2.91 -3.86 6.07
CA CYS A 101 2.36 -3.71 4.73
C CYS A 101 1.33 -4.80 4.39
N THR A 102 1.54 -6.03 4.85
CA THR A 102 0.61 -7.14 4.61
C THR A 102 -0.70 -6.96 5.36
N HIS A 103 -0.66 -6.63 6.65
CA HIS A 103 -1.87 -6.35 7.42
C HIS A 103 -2.61 -5.12 6.92
N PHE A 104 -1.87 -4.09 6.50
CA PHE A 104 -2.44 -2.90 5.87
C PHE A 104 -3.21 -3.25 4.59
N ARG A 105 -2.61 -4.04 3.69
CA ARG A 105 -3.29 -4.48 2.46
C ARG A 105 -4.54 -5.29 2.76
N TRP A 106 -4.50 -6.20 3.73
CA TRP A 106 -5.68 -6.97 4.11
C TRP A 106 -6.78 -6.09 4.69
N ALA A 107 -6.45 -5.14 5.56
CA ALA A 107 -7.41 -4.18 6.09
C ALA A 107 -8.09 -3.39 4.95
N MET A 108 -7.30 -2.83 4.02
CA MET A 108 -7.83 -2.14 2.84
C MET A 108 -8.74 -3.04 1.98
N LEU A 109 -8.33 -4.30 1.73
CA LEU A 109 -9.10 -5.24 0.92
C LEU A 109 -10.41 -5.66 1.59
N ASP A 110 -10.40 -5.86 2.91
CA ASP A 110 -11.61 -6.20 3.67
C ASP A 110 -12.60 -5.05 3.63
N GLU A 111 -12.12 -3.80 3.74
CA GLU A 111 -12.97 -2.62 3.56
C GLU A 111 -13.55 -2.53 2.13
N PHE A 112 -12.76 -2.77 1.09
CA PHE A 112 -13.27 -2.82 -0.28
C PHE A 112 -14.34 -3.91 -0.49
N LYS A 113 -14.25 -5.04 0.25
CA LYS A 113 -15.21 -6.15 0.14
C LYS A 113 -16.53 -5.90 0.85
N LYS A 114 -16.53 -5.25 2.03
CA LYS A 114 -17.76 -5.00 2.81
C LYS A 114 -18.86 -4.37 1.96
N ARG A 115 -18.50 -3.45 1.06
CA ARG A 115 -19.48 -2.74 0.22
C ARG A 115 -19.99 -3.50 -1.01
N ARG A 116 -19.33 -4.57 -1.51
CA ARG A 116 -19.95 -5.44 -2.54
C ARG A 116 -21.23 -6.10 -2.03
N VAL A 117 -21.35 -6.28 -0.71
CA VAL A 117 -22.51 -6.90 -0.07
C VAL A 117 -23.62 -5.88 0.19
N ASP A 118 -23.28 -4.63 0.52
CA ASP A 118 -24.25 -3.58 0.83
C ASP A 118 -24.83 -2.85 -0.41
N PHE A 119 -24.24 -3.03 -1.60
CA PHE A 119 -24.71 -2.46 -2.88
C PHE A 119 -25.62 -3.41 -3.68
N MET A 120 -26.58 -4.05 -3.02
CA MET A 120 -27.72 -4.66 -3.72
C MET A 120 -29.05 -4.02 -3.25
N PRO A 121 -29.31 -2.75 -3.58
CA PRO A 121 -30.62 -2.16 -3.37
C PRO A 121 -31.57 -2.67 -4.45
N ASP A 122 -32.57 -3.44 -4.02
CA ASP A 122 -33.77 -3.78 -4.80
C ASP A 122 -34.70 -2.54 -4.88
N VAL A 123 -34.18 -1.42 -5.40
CA VAL A 123 -34.89 -0.12 -5.41
C VAL A 123 -34.83 0.53 -6.80
N PRO A 124 -35.98 0.79 -7.44
CA PRO A 124 -36.06 1.48 -8.71
C PRO A 124 -36.10 2.99 -8.49
N ASP A 125 -34.94 3.63 -8.30
CA ASP A 125 -34.79 5.05 -8.65
C ASP A 125 -33.29 5.38 -8.80
N VAL A 126 -32.84 5.46 -10.04
CA VAL A 126 -31.43 5.60 -10.41
C VAL A 126 -31.02 7.05 -10.28
N VAL A 127 -30.48 7.43 -9.12
CA VAL A 127 -29.49 8.51 -9.07
C VAL A 127 -28.25 7.96 -9.74
N GLN A 128 -27.94 8.42 -10.95
CA GLN A 128 -26.70 8.08 -11.66
C GLN A 128 -25.51 8.44 -10.77
N LEU A 129 -24.84 7.43 -10.22
CA LEU A 129 -23.54 7.58 -9.59
C LEU A 129 -22.51 7.93 -10.69
N PRO A 130 -21.45 8.70 -10.37
CA PRO A 130 -20.65 9.44 -11.33
C PRO A 130 -19.67 8.53 -12.10
N ASP A 131 -19.48 8.86 -13.39
CA ASP A 131 -18.47 8.38 -14.37
C ASP A 131 -17.93 6.95 -14.20
N ASP A 132 -18.21 6.08 -15.18
CA ASP A 132 -17.70 4.70 -15.32
C ASP A 132 -16.18 4.55 -15.02
N HIS A 133 -15.40 5.63 -15.23
CA HIS A 133 -13.98 5.70 -14.91
C HIS A 133 -13.66 5.51 -13.41
N TYR A 134 -14.48 6.03 -12.48
CA TYR A 134 -14.22 5.85 -11.03
C TYR A 134 -14.47 4.41 -10.58
N ALA A 135 -15.47 3.75 -11.17
CA ALA A 135 -15.76 2.35 -10.91
C ALA A 135 -14.60 1.46 -11.40
N ALA A 136 -14.13 1.69 -12.63
CA ALA A 136 -12.98 0.98 -13.19
C ALA A 136 -11.69 1.17 -12.38
N ASP A 137 -11.39 2.41 -11.97
CA ASP A 137 -10.23 2.73 -11.14
C ASP A 137 -10.31 2.07 -9.74
N HIS A 138 -11.52 1.97 -9.16
CA HIS A 138 -11.73 1.30 -7.87
C HIS A 138 -11.56 -0.23 -7.96
N GLU A 139 -12.14 -0.87 -8.96
CA GLU A 139 -11.94 -2.30 -9.22
C GLU A 139 -10.47 -2.62 -9.49
N MET A 140 -9.81 -1.76 -10.26
CA MET A 140 -8.37 -1.85 -10.53
C MET A 140 -7.54 -1.72 -9.25
N LEU A 141 -7.87 -0.78 -8.36
CA LEU A 141 -7.21 -0.63 -7.07
C LEU A 141 -7.36 -1.89 -6.22
N GLN A 142 -8.57 -2.46 -6.12
CA GLN A 142 -8.81 -3.70 -5.39
C GLN A 142 -8.00 -4.85 -6.00
N PHE A 143 -7.97 -4.95 -7.32
CA PHE A 143 -7.18 -5.95 -8.03
C PHE A 143 -5.69 -5.81 -7.71
N VAL A 144 -5.11 -4.61 -7.89
CA VAL A 144 -3.70 -4.33 -7.61
C VAL A 144 -3.35 -4.68 -6.16
N MET A 145 -4.15 -4.23 -5.18
CA MET A 145 -3.92 -4.54 -3.76
C MET A 145 -3.93 -6.04 -3.46
N SER A 146 -4.80 -6.80 -4.15
CA SER A 146 -4.87 -8.26 -4.03
C SER A 146 -3.64 -8.95 -4.63
N LYS A 147 -3.12 -8.42 -5.75
CA LYS A 147 -1.99 -9.01 -6.49
C LYS A 147 -0.63 -8.65 -5.93
N LEU A 148 -0.50 -7.56 -5.17
CA LEU A 148 0.76 -7.20 -4.51
C LEU A 148 1.35 -8.35 -3.67
N GLY A 149 0.51 -9.18 -3.06
CA GLY A 149 0.94 -10.32 -2.23
C GLY A 149 1.38 -11.55 -3.02
N SER A 150 1.21 -11.53 -4.35
CA SER A 150 1.61 -12.63 -5.24
C SER A 150 3.00 -12.45 -5.84
N LEU A 151 3.60 -11.28 -5.67
CA LEU A 151 4.97 -11.01 -6.10
C LEU A 151 5.96 -11.78 -5.21
N ASP A 152 7.16 -12.07 -5.71
CA ASP A 152 8.21 -12.63 -4.88
C ASP A 152 8.63 -11.64 -3.77
N ASP A 153 9.11 -12.16 -2.63
CA ASP A 153 9.46 -11.34 -1.44
C ASP A 153 10.41 -10.17 -1.77
N SER A 154 11.39 -10.42 -2.66
CA SER A 154 12.34 -9.39 -3.09
C SER A 154 11.70 -8.27 -3.92
N LEU A 155 10.58 -8.52 -4.59
CA LEU A 155 9.84 -7.51 -5.33
C LEU A 155 8.81 -6.83 -4.42
N GLN A 156 8.16 -7.61 -3.54
CA GLN A 156 7.23 -7.08 -2.55
C GLN A 156 7.86 -6.03 -1.66
N CYS A 157 9.08 -6.24 -1.15
CA CYS A 157 9.71 -5.27 -0.26
C CYS A 157 9.95 -3.90 -0.94
N ILE A 158 10.29 -3.92 -2.23
CA ILE A 158 10.51 -2.72 -3.04
C ILE A 158 9.18 -2.03 -3.35
N VAL A 159 8.18 -2.79 -3.81
CA VAL A 159 6.89 -2.22 -4.21
C VAL A 159 6.12 -1.71 -2.98
N ASN A 160 6.06 -2.49 -1.91
CA ASN A 160 5.40 -2.07 -0.67
C ASN A 160 6.15 -0.89 -0.01
N GLY A 161 7.49 -0.95 0.00
CA GLY A 161 8.30 0.16 0.47
C GLY A 161 7.98 1.46 -0.28
N HIS A 162 7.91 1.39 -1.62
CA HIS A 162 7.65 2.56 -2.45
C HIS A 162 6.19 3.03 -2.36
N LEU A 163 5.22 2.15 -2.57
CA LEU A 163 3.81 2.51 -2.70
C LEU A 163 3.10 2.70 -1.36
N LEU A 164 3.49 1.96 -0.32
CA LEU A 164 2.76 1.93 0.96
C LEU A 164 3.52 2.65 2.09
N LEU A 165 4.85 2.59 2.09
CA LEU A 165 5.70 3.22 3.12
C LEU A 165 6.33 4.52 2.65
N ASP A 166 5.86 5.05 1.52
CA ASP A 166 6.31 6.32 0.94
C ASP A 166 7.83 6.38 0.66
N MET A 167 8.54 5.24 0.64
CA MET A 167 9.99 5.21 0.52
C MET A 167 10.44 5.58 -0.89
N THR A 168 11.44 6.46 -1.01
CA THR A 168 12.11 6.71 -2.29
C THR A 168 13.03 5.54 -2.65
N PHE A 169 13.41 5.40 -3.92
CA PHE A 169 14.36 4.36 -4.33
C PHE A 169 15.72 4.45 -3.63
N ALA A 170 16.15 5.67 -3.26
CA ALA A 170 17.36 5.86 -2.46
C ALA A 170 17.21 5.32 -1.03
N GLU A 171 16.01 5.42 -0.47
CA GLU A 171 15.68 4.89 0.86
C GLU A 171 15.60 3.37 0.82
N ILE A 172 14.91 2.81 -0.18
CA ILE A 172 14.85 1.36 -0.44
C ILE A 172 16.26 0.78 -0.67
N SER A 173 17.09 1.44 -1.48
CA SER A 173 18.46 1.02 -1.75
C SER A 173 19.29 0.89 -0.48
N ARG A 174 19.20 1.88 0.43
CA ARG A 174 19.91 1.84 1.71
C ARG A 174 19.31 0.84 2.68
N GLU A 175 17.98 0.76 2.72
CA GLU A 175 17.25 -0.06 3.67
C GLU A 175 17.48 -1.56 3.46
N TYR A 176 17.48 -1.99 2.20
CA TYR A 176 17.61 -3.39 1.80
C TYR A 176 19.01 -3.74 1.25
N ASP A 177 19.97 -2.82 1.38
CA ASP A 177 21.35 -2.98 0.90
C ASP A 177 21.44 -3.46 -0.56
N ILE A 178 20.68 -2.79 -1.45
CA ILE A 178 20.69 -3.07 -2.89
C ILE A 178 21.14 -1.84 -3.69
N PRO A 179 21.76 -2.01 -4.87
CA PRO A 179 22.09 -0.88 -5.73
C PRO A 179 20.85 -0.06 -6.11
N LEU A 180 21.01 1.26 -6.19
CA LEU A 180 19.92 2.17 -6.55
C LEU A 180 19.29 1.83 -7.92
N SER A 181 20.12 1.48 -8.91
CA SER A 181 19.64 1.01 -10.22
C SER A 181 18.80 -0.26 -10.09
N THR A 182 19.26 -1.21 -9.28
CA THR A 182 18.52 -2.45 -9.01
C THR A 182 17.17 -2.20 -8.34
N ALA A 183 17.08 -1.24 -7.41
CA ALA A 183 15.80 -0.86 -6.81
C ALA A 183 14.82 -0.33 -7.86
N TYR A 184 15.30 0.50 -8.80
CA TYR A 184 14.49 1.02 -9.89
C TYR A 184 14.05 -0.09 -10.87
N ASP A 185 15.00 -0.90 -11.34
CA ASP A 185 14.75 -1.95 -12.34
C ASP A 185 13.78 -3.02 -11.80
N ARG A 186 13.96 -3.43 -10.55
CA ARG A 186 13.06 -4.39 -9.89
C ARG A 186 11.68 -3.80 -9.66
N PHE A 187 11.58 -2.50 -9.33
CA PHE A 187 10.29 -1.84 -9.24
C PHE A 187 9.56 -1.84 -10.59
N GLN A 188 10.24 -1.46 -11.68
CA GLN A 188 9.63 -1.51 -13.02
C GLN A 188 9.21 -2.92 -13.41
N THR A 189 10.06 -3.91 -13.12
CA THR A 189 9.75 -5.33 -13.35
C THR A 189 8.49 -5.75 -12.60
N ALA A 190 8.36 -5.37 -11.32
CA ALA A 190 7.19 -5.70 -10.52
C ALA A 190 5.92 -5.02 -11.04
N ILE A 191 5.98 -3.75 -11.44
CA ILE A 191 4.85 -3.03 -12.05
C ILE A 191 4.43 -3.69 -13.36
N GLU A 192 5.38 -4.11 -14.19
CA GLU A 192 5.10 -4.81 -15.45
C GLU A 192 4.45 -6.18 -15.21
N LEU A 193 4.93 -6.94 -14.23
CA LEU A 193 4.30 -8.20 -13.83
C LEU A 193 2.86 -8.00 -13.35
N LEU A 194 2.60 -6.97 -12.55
CA LEU A 194 1.24 -6.62 -12.12
C LEU A 194 0.36 -6.22 -13.32
N ARG A 195 0.89 -5.45 -14.27
CA ARG A 195 0.17 -5.07 -15.50
C ARG A 195 -0.21 -6.30 -16.31
N GLN A 196 0.72 -7.25 -16.48
CA GLN A 196 0.44 -8.50 -17.20
C GLN A 196 -0.64 -9.35 -16.51
N GLN A 197 -0.68 -9.33 -15.18
CA GLN A 197 -1.74 -10.01 -14.43
C GLN A 197 -3.11 -9.35 -14.66
N VAL A 198 -3.16 -8.02 -14.78
CA VAL A 198 -4.38 -7.30 -15.15
C VAL A 198 -4.84 -7.72 -16.55
N SER A 199 -3.96 -7.64 -17.56
CA SER A 199 -4.32 -7.97 -18.94
C SER A 199 -4.77 -9.41 -19.12
N ARG A 200 -4.21 -10.35 -18.35
CA ARG A 200 -4.64 -11.77 -18.35
C ARG A 200 -5.91 -12.02 -17.55
N GLY A 201 -6.24 -11.14 -16.60
CA GLY A 201 -7.48 -11.20 -15.83
C GLY A 201 -8.71 -10.80 -16.65
N ASP A 202 -8.54 -9.86 -17.58
CA ASP A 202 -9.59 -9.42 -18.52
C ASP A 202 -9.96 -10.49 -19.57
N GLU A 203 -9.06 -11.42 -19.90
CA GLU A 203 -9.32 -12.53 -20.84
C GLU A 203 -10.06 -13.72 -20.19
N GLY A 204 -10.35 -13.65 -18.88
CA GLY A 204 -10.86 -14.76 -18.08
C GLY A 204 -12.31 -14.65 -17.60
N ASN A 205 -13.10 -13.70 -18.13
CA ASN A 205 -14.52 -13.52 -17.77
C ASN A 205 -15.44 -13.64 -18.98
#